data_AF-U6F356-F1
#
_entry.id   AF-U6F356-F1
#
_cell.length_a   1.000
_cell.length_b   1.000
_cell.length_c   1.000
_cell.angle_alpha   90.00
_cell.angle_beta   90.00
_cell.angle_gamma   90.00
#
_symmetry.space_group_name_H-M   'P 1'
#
loop_
_entity.id
_entity.type
_entity.pdbx_description
1 polymer ?
#
loop_
_entity_poly.entity_id
_entity_poly.type
_entity_poly.pdbx_seq_one_letter_code
_entity_poly.pdbx_strand_id
1 'polypeptide(L)' 'MRELEADGLITRHDDHQVPPSVTYHLTSLGKDLAMTMNQLFDWGQELYSKKEKMLEH' A
#
# COMPACT_ATOMS: atom_id res chain seq x y z
N MET A 1 11.32 -2.91 -2.51
CA MET A 1 11.73 -2.66 -1.10
C MET A 1 12.80 -1.60 -1.03
N ARG A 2 13.99 -1.77 -1.65
CA ARG A 2 15.05 -0.75 -1.60
C ARG A 2 14.62 0.65 -2.05
N GLU A 3 13.81 0.75 -3.10
CA GLU A 3 13.27 2.04 -3.56
C GLU A 3 12.29 2.65 -2.56
N LEU A 4 11.32 1.88 -2.07
CA LEU A 4 10.37 2.34 -1.05
C LEU A 4 11.05 2.77 0.26
N GLU A 5 12.18 2.14 0.61
CA GLU A 5 13.00 2.52 1.76
C GLU A 5 13.77 3.82 1.48
N ALA A 6 14.36 3.96 0.28
CA ALA A 6 15.04 5.18 -0.16
C ALA A 6 14.08 6.38 -0.26
N ASP A 7 12.83 6.13 -0.67
CA ASP A 7 11.75 7.12 -0.75
C ASP A 7 11.12 7.41 0.63
N GLY A 8 11.57 6.74 1.69
CA GLY A 8 11.11 6.96 3.06
C GLY A 8 9.69 6.47 3.33
N LEU A 9 9.14 5.57 2.50
CA LEU A 9 7.81 4.98 2.67
C LEU A 9 7.83 3.78 3.63
N ILE A 10 8.96 3.06 3.70
CA ILE A 10 9.14 1.93 4.62
C ILE A 10 10.44 2.06 5.40
N THR A 11 10.49 1.44 6.58
CA THR A 11 11.71 1.24 7.36
C THR A 11 11.99 -0.24 7.52
N ARG A 12 13.27 -0.60 7.43
CA ARG A 12 13.78 -1.94 7.72
C ARG A 12 14.18 -2.03 9.20
N HIS A 13 13.68 -3.04 9.90
CA HIS A 13 14.09 -3.38 11.25
C HIS A 13 14.76 -4.76 11.24
N ASP A 14 15.98 -4.83 11.76
CA ASP A 14 16.70 -6.08 11.94
C ASP A 14 16.56 -6.49 13.41
N ASP A 15 15.85 -7.59 13.67
CA ASP A 15 15.55 -8.01 15.03
C ASP A 15 16.78 -8.63 15.73
N HIS A 16 17.87 -8.91 14.99
CA HIS A 16 19.12 -9.50 15.50
C HIS A 16 18.92 -10.76 16.38
N GLN A 17 17.78 -11.45 16.24
CA GLN A 17 17.47 -12.69 16.97
C GLN A 17 18.05 -13.91 16.25
N VAL A 18 18.09 -15.06 16.93
CA VAL A 18 18.31 -16.36 16.29
C VAL A 18 16.99 -17.14 16.34
N PRO A 19 16.40 -17.51 15.19
CA PRO A 19 16.87 -17.26 13.82
C PRO A 19 16.78 -15.78 13.41
N PRO A 20 17.67 -15.30 12.51
CA PRO A 20 17.66 -13.91 12.06
C PRO A 20 16.36 -13.61 11.31
N SER A 21 15.70 -12.52 11.72
CA SER A 21 14.46 -12.02 11.11
C SER A 21 14.60 -10.55 10.79
N VAL A 22 14.02 -10.15 9.66
CA VAL A 22 13.97 -8.77 9.20
C VAL A 22 12.51 -8.42 9.00
N THR A 23 12.06 -7.37 9.68
CA THR A 23 10.70 -6.85 9.57
C THR A 23 10.71 -5.50 8.87
N TYR A 24 9.62 -5.21 8.14
CA TYR A 24 9.46 -3.94 7.44
C TYR A 24 8.18 -3.27 7.91
N HIS A 25 8.25 -1.96 8.13
CA HIS A 25 7.13 -1.18 8.63
C HIS A 25 6.90 0.02 7.73
N LEU A 26 5.63 0.41 7.55
CA LEU A 26 5.32 1.69 6.92
C LEU A 26 5.73 2.83 7.85
N THR A 27 6.39 3.84 7.27
CA THR A 27 6.56 5.14 7.92
C THR A 27 5.22 5.87 7.99
N SER A 28 5.20 7.04 8.65
CA SER A 28 4.03 7.92 8.59
C SER A 28 3.68 8.30 7.14
N LEU A 29 4.69 8.64 6.32
CA LEU A 29 4.50 8.95 4.91
C LEU A 29 3.94 7.74 4.12
N GLY A 30 4.47 6.54 4.40
CA GLY A 30 3.96 5.31 3.79
C GLY A 30 2.50 5.03 4.12
N LYS A 31 2.07 5.34 5.35
CA LYS A 31 0.67 5.21 5.78
C LYS A 31 -0.24 6.22 5.09
N ASP A 32 0.21 7.47 4.97
CA ASP A 32 -0.54 8.54 4.29
C ASP A 32 -0.74 8.20 2.79
N LEU A 33 0.31 7.67 2.15
CA LEU A 33 0.22 7.18 0.78
C LEU A 33 -0.77 6.01 0.66
N ALA A 34 -0.69 5.03 1.56
CA ALA A 34 -1.61 3.89 1.56
C ALA A 34 -3.07 4.32 1.69
N MET A 35 -3.36 5.32 2.54
CA MET A 35 -4.70 5.88 2.68
C MET A 35 -5.19 6.52 1.37
N THR A 36 -4.32 7.26 0.69
CA THR A 36 -4.65 7.87 -0.62
C THR A 36 -4.91 6.81 -1.68
N MET A 37 -4.08 5.76 -1.72
CA MET A 37 -4.24 4.65 -2.65
C MET A 37 -5.54 3.87 -2.41
N ASN A 38 -5.96 3.71 -1.15
CA ASN A 38 -7.25 3.09 -0.84
C ASN A 38 -8.42 3.91 -1.40
N GLN A 39 -8.40 5.23 -1.25
CA GLN A 39 -9.46 6.08 -1.83
C GLN A 39 -9.50 5.99 -3.37
N LEU A 40 -8.33 5.94 -4.01
CA LEU A 40 -8.25 5.75 -5.46
C LEU A 40 -8.78 4.37 -5.87
N PHE A 41 -8.48 3.34 -5.09
CA PHE A 41 -8.99 2.00 -5.31
C PHE A 41 -10.52 1.95 -5.19
N ASP A 42 -11.09 2.53 -4.14
CA ASP A 42 -12.53 2.59 -3.90
C ASP A 42 -13.25 3.29 -5.05
N TRP A 43 -12.73 4.44 -5.48
CA TRP A 43 -13.24 5.14 -6.66
C TRP A 43 -13.18 4.27 -7.93
N GLY A 44 -12.07 3.55 -8.11
CA GLY A 44 -11.92 2.61 -9.22
C GLY A 44 -12.99 1.53 -9.20
N GLN A 45 -13.25 0.92 -8.03
CA GLN A 45 -14.30 -0.09 -7.85
C GLN A 45 -15.68 0.47 -8.19
N GLU A 46 -16.00 1.69 -7.74
CA GLU A 46 -17.27 2.34 -8.10
C GLU A 46 -17.42 2.53 -9.61
N LEU A 47 -16.35 2.95 -10.29
CA LEU A 47 -16.36 3.12 -11.74
C LEU A 47 -16.58 1.80 -12.47
N TYR A 48 -15.87 0.74 -12.07
CA TYR A 48 -16.04 -0.58 -12.66
C TYR A 48 -17.49 -1.07 -12.49
N SER A 49 -18.04 -0.96 -11.27
CA SER A 49 -19.43 -1.36 -11.01
C SER A 49 -20.45 -0.53 -11.80
N LYS A 50 -20.24 0.79 -11.93
CA LYS A 50 -21.10 1.66 -12.76
C LYS A 50 -21.06 1.25 -14.23
N LYS A 51 -19.87 0.91 -14.75
CA LYS A 51 -19.67 0.49 -16.13
C LYS A 51 -20.37 -0.84 -16.43
N GLU A 52 -20.30 -1.82 -15.53
CA GLU A 52 -20.99 -3.10 -15.70
C GLU A 52 -22.51 -2.92 -15.81
N LYS A 53 -23.11 -2.12 -14.92
CA LYS A 53 -24.56 -1.84 -14.95
C LYS A 53 -25.03 -1.12 -16.21
N MET A 54 -24.16 -0.31 -16.83
CA MET A 54 -24.45 0.36 -18.10
C MET A 54 -24.36 -0.58 -19.31
N LEU A 55 -23.63 -1.70 -19.22
CA LEU A 55 -23.51 -2.68 -20.30
C LEU A 55 -24.64 -3.73 -20.28
N GLU A 56 -25.33 -3.86 -19.14
CA GLU A 56 -26.49 -4.75 -18.96
C GLU A 56 -27.82 -4.11 -19.40
N HIS A 57 -27.83 -2.83 -19.75
CA HIS A 57 -28.99 -2.07 -20.26
C HIS A 57 -28.78 -1.69 -21.74
#